data_AF-A0A497C2U8-F1
#
_entry.id   AF-A0A497C2U8-F1
#
_cell.length_a   1.000
_cell.length_b   1.000
_cell.length_c   1.000
_cell.angle_alpha   90.00
_cell.angle_beta   90.00
_cell.angle_gamma   90.00
#
_symmetry.space_group_name_H-M   'P 1'
#
loop_
_entity.id
_entity.type
_entity.pdbx_description
1 polymer ?
#
loop_
_entity_poly.entity_id
_entity_poly.type
_entity_poly.pdbx_seq_one_letter_code
_entity_poly.pdbx_strand_id
1 'polypeptide(L)'
;MTAKEELARMNANSAELRKIQRAIDLFATQMKIRMENKFVEEGFTGWDNPAYLPSIRSRLQRKAAKILLNQDYPLDVIDIANFAMIIHFNENDS
;
A
#
# COMPACT_ATOMS: atom_id res chain seq x y z
N MET A 1 23.54 -28.67 -13.34
CA MET A 1 23.47 -27.76 -12.18
C MET A 1 24.06 -28.50 -10.99
N THR A 2 25.07 -27.94 -10.34
CA THR A 2 25.76 -28.58 -9.21
C THR A 2 25.06 -28.25 -7.90
N ALA A 3 25.21 -29.09 -6.86
CA ALA A 3 24.65 -28.83 -5.53
C ALA A 3 25.09 -27.47 -4.95
N LYS A 4 26.29 -26.99 -5.34
CA LYS A 4 26.81 -25.67 -4.97
C LYS A 4 26.05 -24.52 -5.64
N GLU A 5 25.68 -24.67 -6.92
CA GLU A 5 24.87 -23.69 -7.67
C GLU A 5 23.44 -23.62 -7.13
N GLU A 6 22.86 -24.75 -6.76
CA GLU A 6 21.51 -24.83 -6.20
C GLU A 6 21.45 -24.20 -4.80
N LEU A 7 22.43 -24.48 -3.94
CA LEU A 7 22.55 -23.84 -2.63
C LEU A 7 22.76 -22.32 -2.72
N ALA A 8 23.59 -21.85 -3.68
CA ALA A 8 23.79 -20.42 -3.91
C ALA A 8 22.49 -19.73 -4.36
N ARG A 9 21.72 -20.36 -5.26
CA ARG A 9 20.42 -19.86 -5.71
C ARG A 9 19.39 -19.81 -4.58
N MET A 10 19.30 -20.85 -3.75
CA MET A 10 18.40 -20.87 -2.59
C MET A 10 18.73 -19.76 -1.59
N ASN A 11 20.03 -19.56 -1.30
CA ASN A 11 20.49 -18.48 -0.43
C ASN A 11 20.18 -17.09 -1.01
N ALA A 12 20.38 -16.91 -2.32
CA ALA A 12 20.03 -15.66 -3.01
C ALA A 12 18.52 -15.37 -2.98
N ASN A 13 17.69 -16.37 -3.27
CA ASN A 13 16.22 -16.25 -3.20
C ASN A 13 15.76 -15.92 -1.76
N SER A 14 16.37 -16.55 -0.75
CA SER A 14 16.08 -16.28 0.66
C SER A 14 16.47 -14.84 1.06
N ALA A 15 17.60 -14.34 0.56
CA ALA A 15 18.03 -12.97 0.80
C ALA A 15 17.09 -11.95 0.13
N GLU A 16 16.66 -12.22 -1.09
CA GLU A 16 15.74 -11.35 -1.82
C GLU A 16 14.36 -11.30 -1.15
N LEU A 17 13.83 -12.45 -0.74
CA LEU A 17 12.57 -12.51 0.02
C LEU A 17 12.63 -11.67 1.30
N ARG A 18 13.74 -11.72 2.05
CA ARG A 18 13.92 -10.89 3.26
C ARG A 18 13.92 -9.39 2.95
N LYS A 19 14.49 -8.97 1.82
CA LYS A 19 14.45 -7.55 1.41
C LYS A 19 13.04 -7.11 1.07
N ILE A 20 12.30 -7.94 0.32
CA ILE A 20 10.91 -7.67 -0.03
C ILE A 20 10.05 -7.57 1.23
N GLN A 21 10.18 -8.54 2.15
CA GLN A 21 9.46 -8.51 3.44
C GLN A 21 9.75 -7.22 4.21
N ARG A 22 11.02 -6.83 4.32
CA ARG A 22 11.39 -5.57 4.97
C ARG A 22 10.77 -4.35 4.29
N ALA A 23 10.75 -4.33 2.95
CA ALA A 23 10.12 -3.24 2.21
C ALA A 23 8.60 -3.17 2.47
N ILE A 24 7.93 -4.32 2.52
CA ILE A 24 6.51 -4.43 2.86
C ILE A 24 6.26 -3.93 4.29
N ASP A 25 7.05 -4.36 5.27
CA ASP A 25 6.87 -3.96 6.67
C ASP A 25 7.03 -2.45 6.86
N LEU A 26 8.04 -1.85 6.21
CA LEU A 26 8.27 -0.42 6.22
C LEU A 26 7.09 0.34 5.58
N PHE A 27 6.61 -0.14 4.42
CA PHE A 27 5.49 0.48 3.72
C PHE A 27 4.19 0.36 4.52
N ALA A 28 3.90 -0.81 5.10
CA ALA A 28 2.74 -1.04 5.95
C ALA A 28 2.76 -0.14 7.20
N THR A 29 3.95 0.10 7.78
CA THR A 29 4.11 1.04 8.90
C THR A 29 3.73 2.46 8.49
N GLN A 30 4.19 2.92 7.31
CA GLN A 30 3.83 4.23 6.78
C GLN A 30 2.34 4.35 6.46
N MET A 31 1.73 3.30 5.90
CA MET A 31 0.29 3.22 5.64
C MET A 31 -0.53 3.41 6.91
N LYS A 32 -0.17 2.71 8.00
CA LYS A 32 -0.82 2.81 9.31
C LYS A 32 -0.73 4.24 9.87
N ILE A 33 0.47 4.81 9.94
CA ILE A 33 0.68 6.20 10.41
C ILE A 33 -0.17 7.17 9.58
N ARG A 34 -0.17 7.02 8.25
CA ARG A 34 -0.94 7.92 7.38
C ARG A 34 -2.45 7.79 7.61
N MET A 35 -2.95 6.58 7.82
CA MET A 35 -4.36 6.34 8.16
C MET A 35 -4.69 6.97 9.51
N GLU A 36 -3.89 6.74 10.54
CA GLU A 36 -4.09 7.38 11.85
C GLU A 36 -4.24 8.90 11.70
N ASN A 37 -3.33 9.56 10.98
CA ASN A 37 -3.45 11.00 10.73
C ASN A 37 -4.73 11.37 9.96
N LYS A 38 -5.18 10.57 8.98
CA LYS A 38 -6.43 10.85 8.27
C LYS A 38 -7.67 10.77 9.18
N PHE A 39 -7.72 9.82 10.10
CA PHE A 39 -8.87 9.64 10.98
C PHE A 39 -8.84 10.61 12.16
N VAL A 40 -7.67 10.81 12.75
CA VAL A 40 -7.49 11.63 13.95
C VAL A 40 -7.42 13.12 13.61
N GLU A 41 -6.69 13.50 12.56
CA GLU A 41 -6.41 14.90 12.25
C GLU A 41 -7.29 15.44 11.12
N GLU A 42 -7.61 14.61 10.11
CA GLU A 42 -8.39 15.03 8.93
C GLU A 42 -9.89 14.65 9.02
N GLY A 43 -10.32 13.97 10.10
CA GLY A 43 -11.71 13.60 10.35
C GLY A 43 -12.29 12.61 9.33
N PHE A 44 -11.44 11.77 8.72
CA PHE A 44 -11.91 10.72 7.82
C PHE A 44 -12.68 9.64 8.61
N THR A 45 -13.86 9.23 8.12
CA THR A 45 -14.72 8.23 8.77
C THR A 45 -15.41 7.34 7.73
N GLY A 46 -15.98 6.21 8.16
CA GLY A 46 -16.81 5.34 7.31
C GLY A 46 -16.04 4.57 6.24
N TRP A 47 -14.75 4.33 6.42
CA TRP A 47 -13.95 3.55 5.47
C TRP A 47 -14.47 2.12 5.22
N ASP A 48 -15.20 1.57 6.19
CA ASP A 48 -15.85 0.27 6.22
C ASP A 48 -17.33 0.33 5.76
N ASN A 49 -17.84 1.51 5.39
CA ASN A 49 -19.19 1.67 4.87
C ASN A 49 -19.16 1.65 3.33
N PRO A 50 -19.77 0.63 2.68
CA PRO A 50 -19.80 0.51 1.24
C PRO A 50 -20.39 1.72 0.50
N ALA A 51 -21.27 2.49 1.16
CA ALA A 51 -21.87 3.70 0.59
C ALA A 51 -20.81 4.77 0.22
N TYR A 52 -19.63 4.73 0.83
CA TYR A 52 -18.54 5.68 0.56
C TYR A 52 -17.54 5.19 -0.49
N LEU A 53 -17.67 3.96 -1.02
CA LEU A 53 -16.78 3.42 -2.06
C LEU A 53 -16.64 4.34 -3.29
N PRO A 54 -17.70 4.96 -3.84
CA PRO A 54 -17.56 5.89 -4.96
C PRO A 54 -16.65 7.09 -4.63
N SER A 55 -16.76 7.63 -3.40
CA SER A 55 -15.91 8.73 -2.92
C SER A 55 -14.46 8.29 -2.76
N ILE A 56 -14.23 7.09 -2.21
CA ILE A 56 -12.89 6.50 -2.03
C ILE A 56 -12.20 6.28 -3.39
N ARG A 57 -12.91 5.71 -4.38
CA ARG A 57 -12.39 5.55 -5.75
C ARG A 57 -12.03 6.89 -6.39
N SER A 58 -12.90 7.88 -6.24
CA SER A 58 -12.65 9.23 -6.75
C SER A 58 -11.42 9.88 -6.11
N ARG A 59 -11.19 9.67 -4.80
CA ARG A 59 -9.97 10.14 -4.10
C ARG A 59 -8.72 9.43 -4.61
N LEU A 60 -8.77 8.11 -4.81
CA LEU A 60 -7.67 7.33 -5.38
C LEU A 60 -7.29 7.86 -6.77
N GLN A 61 -8.27 8.04 -7.66
CA GLN A 61 -8.04 8.55 -9.02
C GLN A 61 -7.38 9.93 -9.01
N ARG A 62 -7.85 10.86 -8.16
CA ARG A 62 -7.23 12.19 -8.03
C ARG A 62 -5.78 12.11 -7.57
N LYS A 63 -5.46 11.23 -6.62
CA LYS A 63 -4.09 11.05 -6.11
C LYS A 63 -3.19 10.41 -7.17
N ALA A 64 -3.67 9.39 -7.88
CA ALA A 64 -2.94 8.77 -8.98
C ALA A 64 -2.65 9.77 -10.12
N ALA A 65 -3.63 10.60 -10.48
CA ALA A 65 -3.45 11.65 -11.48
C ALA A 65 -2.39 12.68 -11.04
N LYS A 66 -2.32 13.05 -9.75
CA LYS A 66 -1.31 13.98 -9.23
C LYS A 66 0.11 13.45 -9.40
N ILE A 67 0.34 12.16 -9.14
CA ILE A 67 1.67 11.52 -9.30
C ILE A 67 2.13 11.54 -10.76
N LEU A 68 1.21 11.28 -11.70
CA LEU A 68 1.53 11.30 -13.13
C LEU A 68 1.93 12.70 -13.62
N LEU A 69 1.41 13.74 -12.98
CA LEU A 69 1.64 15.13 -13.36
C LEU A 69 2.84 15.77 -12.66
N ASN A 70 3.17 15.32 -11.44
CA ASN A 70 4.27 15.86 -10.66
C ASN A 70 5.08 14.71 -10.05
N GLN A 71 6.36 14.61 -10.42
CA GLN A 71 7.22 13.45 -10.16
C GLN A 71 7.62 13.24 -8.68
N ASP A 72 7.07 14.00 -7.72
CA ASP A 72 7.63 14.05 -6.36
C ASP A 72 6.59 14.17 -5.23
N TYR A 73 5.80 13.10 -5.00
CA TYR A 73 4.86 13.02 -3.87
C TYR A 73 4.84 11.61 -3.24
N PRO A 74 5.81 11.28 -2.37
CA PRO A 74 5.84 9.99 -1.66
C PRO A 74 4.60 9.74 -0.81
N LEU A 75 3.96 10.79 -0.28
CA LEU A 75 2.72 10.68 0.49
C LEU A 75 1.49 10.31 -0.35
N ASP A 76 1.48 10.67 -1.64
CA ASP A 76 0.36 10.32 -2.52
C ASP A 76 0.36 8.82 -2.85
N VAL A 77 1.53 8.19 -2.94
CA VAL A 77 1.66 6.72 -3.11
C VAL A 77 1.05 5.97 -1.91
N ILE A 78 1.33 6.44 -0.70
CA ILE A 78 0.78 5.84 0.54
C ILE A 78 -0.74 6.04 0.59
N ASP A 79 -1.23 7.24 0.25
CA ASP A 79 -2.67 7.51 0.17
C ASP A 79 -3.37 6.58 -0.85
N ILE A 80 -2.76 6.35 -2.02
CA ILE A 80 -3.28 5.44 -3.06
C ILE A 80 -3.36 4.02 -2.53
N ALA A 81 -2.28 3.51 -1.90
CA ALA A 81 -2.27 2.16 -1.36
C ALA A 81 -3.32 1.98 -0.26
N ASN A 82 -3.49 2.97 0.63
CA ASN A 82 -4.53 2.94 1.65
C ASN A 82 -5.94 2.90 1.03
N PHE A 83 -6.21 3.71 0.00
CA PHE A 83 -7.52 3.66 -0.68
C PHE A 83 -7.74 2.34 -1.42
N ALA A 84 -6.70 1.78 -2.05
CA ALA A 84 -6.78 0.49 -2.72
C ALA A 84 -7.08 -0.64 -1.72
N MET A 85 -6.40 -0.64 -0.56
CA MET A 85 -6.66 -1.58 0.53
C MET A 85 -8.12 -1.48 1.03
N ILE A 86 -8.63 -0.27 1.24
CA ILE A 86 -10.02 -0.07 1.67
C ILE A 86 -11.01 -0.63 0.63
N ILE A 87 -10.77 -0.37 -0.65
CA ILE A 87 -11.62 -0.89 -1.73
C ILE A 87 -11.59 -2.43 -1.72
N HIS A 88 -10.40 -3.03 -1.66
CA HIS A 88 -10.26 -4.49 -1.63
C HIS A 88 -11.03 -5.12 -0.48
N PHE A 89 -10.87 -4.59 0.74
CA PHE A 89 -11.55 -5.07 1.94
C PHE A 89 -13.08 -5.04 1.77
N ASN A 90 -13.65 -3.90 1.34
CA ASN A 90 -15.09 -3.74 1.17
C ASN A 90 -15.68 -4.52 -0.03
N GLU A 91 -14.85 -5.06 -0.93
CA GLU A 91 -15.30 -5.85 -2.07
C GLU A 91 -15.10 -7.36 -1.89
N ASN A 92 -14.25 -7.79 -0.96
CA ASN A 92 -13.81 -9.18 -0.84
C ASN A 92 -13.93 -9.76 0.58
N ASP A 93 -13.85 -8.93 1.61
CA ASP A 93 -13.72 -9.36 3.01
C ASP A 93 -14.89 -8.90 3.91
N SER A 94 -15.87 -8.17 3.36
CA SER A 94 -17.05 -7.62 4.05
C SER A 94 -18.33 -8.43 3.83
#